data_AF-A0A9P5IRE9-F1
#
_entry.id   AF-A0A9P5IRE9-F1
#
_cell.length_a   1.000
_cell.length_b   1.000
_cell.length_c   1.000
_cell.angle_alpha   90.00
_cell.angle_beta   90.00
_cell.angle_gamma   90.00
#
_symmetry.space_group_name_H-M   'P 1'
#
loop_
_entity.id
_entity.type
_entity.pdbx_description
1 polymer ?
#
loop_
_entity_poly.entity_id
_entity_poly.type
_entity_poly.pdbx_seq_one_letter_code
_entity_poly.pdbx_strand_id
1 'polypeptide(L)'
;MNTSKIYDFSVVGGGTSGLVVANRLSENPEIQVLVLEAGGNYLDNPQINIPALWPSLLGTELDWAFKTVPQVFLITSSLDLMVLFKRRILQKWMLSERHGLTPSIP
;
A
#
# COMPACT_ATOMS: atom_id res chain seq x y z
N MET A 1 10.20 37.47 -4.38
CA MET A 1 10.85 36.77 -3.24
C MET A 1 11.69 35.65 -3.82
N ASN A 2 12.99 35.60 -3.51
CA ASN A 2 13.84 34.50 -3.97
C ASN A 2 13.53 33.27 -3.11
N THR A 3 12.81 32.29 -3.69
CA THR A 3 12.28 31.12 -2.96
C THR A 3 13.20 29.91 -3.01
N SER A 4 14.35 30.01 -3.68
CA SER A 4 15.27 28.88 -3.84
C SER A 4 16.14 28.72 -2.60
N LYS A 5 15.70 27.88 -1.65
CA LYS A 5 16.57 27.32 -0.62
C LYS A 5 17.28 26.08 -1.18
N ILE A 6 18.60 26.02 -1.00
CA ILE A 6 19.42 24.87 -1.35
C ILE A 6 19.56 23.99 -0.11
N TYR A 7 19.40 22.68 -0.29
CA TYR A 7 19.58 21.66 0.73
C TYR A 7 20.59 20.64 0.21
N ASP A 8 21.41 20.08 1.10
CA ASP A 8 22.39 19.05 0.74
C ASP A 8 21.69 17.70 0.50
N PHE A 9 20.63 17.43 1.27
CA PHE A 9 19.83 16.22 1.15
C PHE A 9 18.33 16.54 1.15
N SER A 10 17.59 15.83 0.30
CA SER A 10 16.12 15.81 0.31
C SER A 10 15.64 14.39 0.63
N VAL A 11 14.94 14.24 1.75
CA VAL A 11 14.31 12.99 2.19
C VAL A 11 12.82 13.07 1.86
N VAL A 12 12.35 12.16 1.01
CA VAL A 12 10.92 12.08 0.63
C VAL A 12 10.26 11.02 1.49
N GLY A 13 9.35 11.46 2.37
CA GLY A 13 8.70 10.67 3.40
C GLY A 13 9.36 10.82 4.77
N GLY A 14 8.68 11.46 5.71
CA GLY A 14 8.95 11.51 7.15
C GLY A 14 8.39 10.32 7.93
N GLY A 15 8.45 9.12 7.34
CA GLY A 15 8.13 7.87 8.03
C GLY A 15 9.29 7.36 8.91
N THR A 16 9.18 6.12 9.39
CA THR A 16 10.14 5.50 10.33
C THR A 16 11.59 5.56 9.83
N SER A 17 11.86 5.17 8.58
CA SER A 17 13.22 5.23 8.03
C SER A 17 13.65 6.65 7.67
N GLY A 18 12.73 7.44 7.10
CA GLY A 18 13.02 8.80 6.65
C GLY A 18 13.49 9.70 7.78
N LEU A 19 12.79 9.71 8.92
CA LEU A 19 13.18 10.51 10.07
C LEU A 19 14.46 9.99 10.76
N VAL A 20 14.72 8.68 10.75
CA VAL A 20 15.99 8.13 11.26
C VAL A 20 17.18 8.61 10.43
N VAL A 21 17.07 8.57 9.10
CA VAL A 21 18.12 9.06 8.20
C VAL A 21 18.27 10.57 8.31
N ALA A 22 17.17 11.32 8.30
CA ALA A 22 17.20 12.78 8.43
C ALA A 22 17.84 13.21 9.74
N ASN A 23 17.48 12.57 10.86
CA ASN A 23 18.08 12.82 12.17
C ASN A 23 19.60 12.62 12.14
N ARG A 24 20.06 11.48 11.59
CA ARG A 24 21.49 11.17 11.51
C ARG A 24 22.28 12.14 10.63
N LEU A 25 21.71 12.57 9.51
CA LEU A 25 22.33 13.56 8.62
C LEU A 25 22.40 14.94 9.29
N SER A 26 21.33 15.34 9.99
CA SER A 26 21.23 16.64 10.66
C SER A 26 22.09 16.78 11.92
N GLU A 27 22.72 15.70 12.41
CA GLU A 27 23.68 15.79 13.50
C GLU A 27 24.90 16.66 13.15
N ASN A 28 25.27 16.72 11.86
CA ASN A 28 26.26 17.68 11.40
C ASN A 28 25.56 19.04 11.12
N PRO A 29 25.86 20.12 11.87
CA PRO A 29 25.22 21.42 11.68
C PRO A 29 25.55 22.08 10.33
N GLU A 30 26.58 21.62 9.62
CA GLU A 30 26.93 22.11 8.28
C GLU A 30 26.02 21.53 7.19
N ILE A 31 25.25 20.47 7.48
CA ILE A 31 24.38 19.79 6.52
C ILE A 31 22.94 20.29 6.67
N GLN A 32 22.35 20.80 5.59
CA GLN A 32 20.94 21.18 5.52
C GLN A 32 20.12 20.05 4.91
N VAL A 33 19.16 19.53 5.69
CA VAL A 33 18.28 18.43 5.28
C VAL A 33 16.85 18.94 5.12
N LEU A 34 16.24 18.67 3.96
CA LEU A 34 14.82 18.86 3.71
C LEU A 34 14.08 17.53 3.88
N VAL A 35 13.03 17.50 4.69
CA VAL A 35 12.09 16.37 4.76
C VAL A 35 10.77 16.79 4.13
N LEU A 36 10.33 16.04 3.13
CA LEU A 36 9.02 16.22 2.49
C LEU A 36 8.11 15.11 2.96
N GLU A 37 7.14 15.43 3.81
CA GLU A 37 6.13 14.48 4.30
C GLU A 37 4.76 14.84 3.73
N ALA A 38 4.00 13.84 3.28
CA ALA A 38 2.68 14.05 2.69
C ALA A 38 1.61 14.27 3.76
N GLY A 39 1.77 13.64 4.93
CA GLY A 39 0.92 13.85 6.09
C GLY A 39 1.19 15.17 6.83
N GLY A 40 0.30 15.49 7.77
CA GLY A 40 0.48 16.61 8.70
C GLY A 40 1.42 16.30 9.87
N ASN A 41 1.64 17.32 10.72
CA ASN A 41 2.25 17.13 12.03
C ASN A 41 1.17 16.72 13.03
N TYR A 42 1.35 15.58 13.69
CA TYR A 42 0.40 15.02 14.65
C TYR A 42 1.01 14.70 16.02
N LEU A 43 2.09 15.40 16.40
CA LEU A 43 2.75 15.21 17.70
C LEU A 43 1.78 15.34 18.90
N ASP A 44 0.73 16.15 18.76
CA ASP A 44 -0.25 16.39 19.83
C ASP A 44 -1.53 15.54 19.69
N ASN A 45 -1.60 14.62 18.72
CA ASN A 45 -2.82 13.83 18.48
C ASN A 45 -2.96 12.68 19.50
N PRO A 46 -4.01 12.65 20.36
CA PRO A 46 -4.20 11.59 21.34
C PRO A 46 -4.42 10.20 20.72
N GLN A 47 -5.02 10.12 19.52
CA GLN A 47 -5.25 8.85 18.83
C GLN A 47 -3.94 8.17 18.40
N ILE A 48 -2.86 8.95 18.26
CA ILE A 48 -1.50 8.45 17.94
C ILE A 48 -0.71 8.19 19.22
N ASN A 49 -0.80 9.11 20.19
CA ASN A 49 0.02 9.05 21.41
C ASN A 49 -0.48 8.03 22.45
N ILE A 50 -1.77 7.67 22.43
CA ILE A 50 -2.36 6.66 23.32
C ILE A 50 -2.41 5.34 22.56
N PRO A 51 -1.57 4.34 22.89
CA PRO A 51 -1.46 3.12 22.09
C PRO A 51 -2.77 2.35 21.93
N ALA A 52 -3.65 2.38 22.93
CA ALA A 52 -4.94 1.70 22.88
C ALA A 52 -5.91 2.28 21.83
N LEU A 53 -5.69 3.51 21.35
CA LEU A 53 -6.57 4.19 20.40
C LEU A 53 -6.20 3.94 18.93
N TRP A 54 -5.12 3.20 18.63
CA TRP A 54 -4.69 2.96 17.26
C TRP A 54 -5.79 2.44 16.31
N PRO A 55 -6.78 1.60 16.72
CA PRO A 55 -7.81 1.13 15.80
C PRO A 55 -8.71 2.25 15.26
N SER A 56 -8.78 3.38 15.97
CA SER A 56 -9.56 4.55 15.55
C SER A 56 -8.96 5.30 14.35
N LEU A 57 -7.73 4.97 13.97
CA LEU A 57 -7.02 5.59 12.84
C LEU A 57 -7.33 4.94 11.49
N LEU A 58 -7.83 3.70 11.49
CA LEU A 58 -8.11 2.94 10.27
C LEU A 58 -9.18 3.63 9.42
N GLY A 59 -8.88 3.87 8.14
CA GLY A 59 -9.81 4.54 7.21
C GLY A 59 -9.99 6.06 7.41
N THR A 60 -9.19 6.69 8.27
CA THR A 60 -9.14 8.16 8.42
C THR A 60 -8.15 8.79 7.42
N GLU A 61 -7.97 10.11 7.42
CA GLU A 61 -6.93 10.76 6.60
C GLU A 61 -5.49 10.36 6.98
N LEU A 62 -5.29 9.73 8.13
CA LEU A 62 -3.99 9.20 8.59
C LEU A 62 -3.64 7.84 7.98
N ASP A 63 -4.60 7.19 7.34
CA ASP A 63 -4.43 5.93 6.63
C ASP A 63 -4.32 6.20 5.13
N TRP A 64 -3.22 5.76 4.51
CA TRP A 64 -3.06 5.83 3.06
C TRP A 64 -4.17 5.09 2.30
N ALA A 65 -4.84 4.14 2.95
CA ALA A 65 -6.03 3.44 2.48
C ALA A 65 -5.87 2.80 1.09
N PHE A 66 -4.63 2.43 0.72
CA PHE A 66 -4.35 1.80 -0.56
C PHE A 66 -5.20 0.54 -0.75
N LYS A 67 -5.78 0.43 -1.94
CA LYS A 67 -6.54 -0.75 -2.35
C LYS A 67 -5.69 -1.58 -3.28
N THR A 68 -5.66 -2.89 -3.03
CA THR A 68 -5.06 -3.83 -3.96
C THR A 68 -5.98 -4.03 -5.16
N VAL A 69 -5.41 -4.51 -6.27
CA VAL A 69 -6.22 -5.13 -7.32
C VAL A 69 -6.87 -6.41 -6.79
N PRO A 70 -7.99 -6.87 -7.37
CA PRO A 70 -8.59 -8.15 -7.00
C PRO A 70 -7.57 -9.29 -7.01
N GLN A 71 -7.51 -10.06 -5.92
CA GLN A 71 -6.54 -11.13 -5.73
C GLN A 71 -7.22 -12.48 -5.91
N VAL A 72 -6.79 -13.26 -6.90
CA VAL A 72 -7.41 -14.56 -7.27
C VAL A 72 -7.47 -15.61 -6.15
N PHE A 73 -6.70 -15.46 -5.07
CA PHE A 73 -6.72 -16.38 -3.93
C PHE A 73 -7.26 -15.78 -2.64
N LEU A 74 -7.72 -14.52 -2.64
CA LEU A 74 -8.45 -13.94 -1.52
C LEU A 74 -9.93 -13.89 -1.87
N ILE A 75 -10.77 -14.51 -1.03
CA ILE A 75 -12.21 -14.30 -1.07
C ILE A 75 -12.47 -12.88 -0.56
N THR A 76 -12.56 -11.91 -1.47
CA THR A 76 -13.04 -10.57 -1.12
C THR A 76 -14.40 -10.25 -1.75
N SER A 77 -15.00 -11.19 -2.50
CA SER A 77 -16.39 -11.10 -2.97
C SER A 77 -16.92 -12.50 -3.26
N SER A 78 -18.17 -12.80 -2.88
CA SER A 78 -18.79 -14.14 -3.05
C SER A 78 -18.89 -14.61 -4.51
N LEU A 79 -18.59 -13.74 -5.49
CA LEU A 79 -18.63 -14.02 -6.92
C LEU A 79 -17.30 -14.54 -7.51
N ASP A 80 -16.17 -14.42 -6.79
CA ASP A 80 -14.84 -14.70 -7.39
C ASP A 80 -14.57 -16.20 -7.51
N LEU A 81 -15.04 -17.00 -6.55
CA LEU A 81 -15.00 -18.47 -6.65
C LEU A 81 -15.77 -18.97 -7.88
N MET A 82 -16.89 -18.35 -8.21
CA MET A 82 -17.72 -18.77 -9.34
C MET A 82 -17.08 -18.38 -10.69
N VAL A 83 -16.38 -17.24 -10.75
CA VAL A 83 -15.63 -16.82 -11.94
C VAL A 83 -14.39 -17.70 -12.16
N LEU A 84 -13.64 -18.01 -11.10
CA LEU A 84 -12.48 -18.92 -11.19
C LEU A 84 -12.90 -20.35 -11.54
N PHE A 85 -14.01 -20.82 -10.97
CA PHE A 85 -14.57 -22.13 -11.31
C PHE A 85 -15.02 -22.18 -12.78
N LYS A 86 -15.72 -21.15 -13.26
CA LYS A 86 -16.10 -21.04 -14.68
C LYS A 86 -14.90 -20.97 -15.60
N ARG A 87 -13.86 -20.19 -15.27
CA ARG A 87 -12.63 -20.11 -16.09
C ARG A 87 -11.88 -21.43 -16.15
N ARG A 88 -11.83 -22.20 -15.05
CA ARG A 88 -11.14 -23.49 -15.01
C ARG A 88 -11.91 -24.59 -15.75
N ILE A 89 -13.24 -24.56 -15.71
CA ILE A 89 -14.09 -25.44 -16.53
C ILE A 89 -13.99 -25.06 -18.01
N LEU A 90 -14.09 -23.77 -18.36
CA LEU A 90 -13.95 -23.32 -19.74
C LEU A 90 -12.58 -23.65 -20.32
N GLN A 91 -11.49 -23.49 -19.56
CA GLN A 91 -10.16 -23.88 -20.04
C GLN A 91 -10.05 -25.39 -20.26
N LYS A 92 -10.60 -26.21 -19.35
CA LYS A 92 -10.64 -27.67 -19.55
C LYS A 92 -11.50 -28.07 -20.76
N TRP A 93 -12.64 -27.41 -20.96
CA TRP A 93 -13.52 -27.60 -22.10
C TRP A 93 -12.79 -27.22 -23.41
N MET A 94 -12.27 -25.99 -23.51
CA MET A 94 -11.50 -25.49 -24.67
C MET A 94 -10.24 -26.30 -25.03
N LEU A 95 -9.68 -27.05 -24.07
CA LEU A 95 -8.61 -28.01 -24.32
C LEU A 95 -9.16 -29.36 -24.82
N SER A 96 -10.35 -29.77 -24.37
CA SER A 96 -11.04 -30.98 -24.84
C SER A 96 -11.56 -30.88 -26.28
N GLU A 97 -12.14 -29.73 -26.69
CA GLU A 97 -12.61 -29.56 -28.08
C GLU A 97 -11.44 -29.56 -29.08
N ARG A 98 -10.26 -29.08 -28.68
CA ARG A 98 -9.06 -29.10 -29.53
C ARG A 98 -8.50 -30.50 -29.80
N HIS A 99 -8.86 -31.47 -28.97
CA HIS A 99 -8.40 -32.85 -29.10
C HIS A 99 -9.51 -33.82 -29.53
N GLY A 100 -10.73 -33.34 -29.84
CA GLY A 100 -11.84 -34.17 -30.31
C GLY A 100 -12.33 -35.19 -29.29
N LEU A 101 -12.01 -35.02 -28.01
CA LEU A 101 -12.42 -35.91 -26.93
C LEU A 101 -13.68 -35.32 -26.28
N THR A 102 -14.84 -35.90 -26.57
CA THR A 102 -16.09 -35.54 -25.89
C THR A 102 -16.00 -35.96 -24.41
N PRO A 103 -16.21 -35.06 -23.44
CA PRO A 103 -16.22 -35.45 -22.03
C PRO A 103 -17.51 -36.23 -21.73
N SER A 104 -17.39 -37.48 -21.26
CA SER A 104 -18.50 -38.16 -20.59
C SER A 104 -18.68 -37.56 -19.20
N ILE A 105 -19.83 -36.92 -18.98
CA ILE A 105 -20.23 -36.36 -17.68
C ILE A 105 -20.54 -37.53 -16.74
N PRO A 106 -20.03 -37.56 -15.49
CA PRO A 106 -20.57 -38.43 -14.45
C PRO A 106 -21.87 -37.86 -13.86
#